data_AF-A0A0P8BVI7-F1
#
_entry.id   AF-A0A0P8BVI7-F1
#
_cell.length_a   1.000
_cell.length_b   1.000
_cell.length_c   1.000
_cell.angle_alpha   90.00
_cell.angle_beta   90.00
_cell.angle_gamma   90.00
#
_symmetry.space_group_name_H-M   'P 1'
#
loop_
_entity.id
_entity.type
_entity.pdbx_description
1 polymer ?
#
loop_
_entity_poly.entity_id
_entity_poly.type
_entity_poly.pdbx_seq_one_letter_code
_entity_poly.pdbx_strand_id
1 'polypeptide(L)'
;MIRVAVMLCALLPFADPVRGQEPVRVDPAQVLALAEEPWRDRRSFVEALGAVLDGLALETPRLPETVRGDDPFLWSVTGRFGAHMPGLTSSGGIVGCSRYGIATRERLAERGLSDPSVFAIFGATQAAPDDAELWPESGVARLACVITWNDRRRVATLAEAPARAALEARFDTVTRRGDREVLGEDWQDRPPRFGEEGYQLIGRGGVSNSVIEVESARIERRVAHQQIRFRAYLLNGGM
;
A
#
# COMPACT_ATOMS: atom_id res chain seq x y z
N MET A 1 -77.40 1.41 14.89
CA MET A 1 -76.56 0.19 14.81
C MET A 1 -75.10 0.62 14.66
N ILE A 2 -74.19 -0.17 15.23
CA ILE A 2 -72.87 0.20 15.72
C ILE A 2 -71.81 0.30 14.61
N ARG A 3 -70.89 1.25 14.80
CA ARG A 3 -69.62 1.47 14.08
C ARG A 3 -68.78 0.20 13.99
N VAL A 4 -68.19 -0.13 12.83
CA VAL A 4 -66.79 -0.60 12.71
C VAL A 4 -66.33 -0.41 11.26
N ALA A 5 -65.42 0.53 11.02
CA ALA A 5 -64.53 0.49 9.86
C ALA A 5 -63.10 0.55 10.43
N VAL A 6 -62.49 -0.62 10.61
CA VAL A 6 -61.09 -0.73 11.03
C VAL A 6 -60.22 -0.34 9.83
N MET A 7 -59.64 0.85 9.92
CA MET A 7 -58.60 1.31 9.01
C MET A 7 -57.30 0.59 9.41
N LEU A 8 -57.00 -0.51 8.73
CA LEU A 8 -55.76 -1.25 8.88
C LEU A 8 -54.64 -0.49 8.14
N CYS A 9 -54.08 0.55 8.77
CA CYS A 9 -52.84 1.17 8.30
C CYS A 9 -51.69 0.20 8.55
N ALA A 10 -51.28 -0.51 7.51
CA ALA A 10 -50.07 -1.30 7.48
C ALA A 10 -48.87 -0.38 7.73
N LEU A 11 -48.30 -0.47 8.94
CA LEU A 11 -46.97 0.04 9.26
C LEU A 11 -45.94 -0.85 8.51
N LEU A 12 -45.68 -0.50 7.25
CA LEU A 12 -44.47 -0.97 6.58
C LEU A 12 -43.28 -0.25 7.25
N PRO A 13 -42.30 -0.98 7.81
CA PRO A 13 -41.06 -0.33 8.20
C PRO A 13 -40.45 0.23 6.92
N PHE A 14 -40.23 1.54 6.88
CA PHE A 14 -39.29 2.14 5.94
C PHE A 14 -37.93 1.49 6.23
N ALA A 15 -37.64 0.40 5.52
CA ALA A 15 -36.28 -0.04 5.34
C ALA A 15 -35.62 1.12 4.59
N ASP A 16 -34.87 1.94 5.33
CA ASP A 16 -33.92 2.85 4.70
C ASP A 16 -33.16 2.01 3.67
N PRO A 17 -33.14 2.41 2.38
CA PRO A 17 -32.24 1.74 1.45
C PRO A 17 -30.87 1.87 2.10
N VAL A 18 -30.23 0.73 2.37
CA VAL A 18 -28.86 0.67 2.84
C VAL A 18 -28.04 1.47 1.83
N ARG A 19 -27.84 2.76 2.09
CA ARG A 19 -26.94 3.59 1.31
C ARG A 19 -25.59 2.95 1.54
N GLY A 20 -25.11 2.21 0.54
CA GLY A 20 -23.72 1.77 0.55
C GLY A 20 -22.86 2.98 0.89
N GLN A 21 -21.99 2.83 1.87
CA GLN A 21 -21.01 3.87 2.19
C GLN A 21 -20.28 4.27 0.90
N GLU A 22 -20.01 5.56 0.72
CA GLU A 22 -19.24 6.03 -0.43
C GLU A 22 -17.88 5.29 -0.45
N PRO A 23 -17.39 4.86 -1.64
CA PRO A 23 -16.07 4.25 -1.73
C PRO A 23 -15.02 5.17 -1.11
N VAL A 24 -14.13 4.59 -0.31
CA VAL A 24 -13.00 5.31 0.30
C VAL A 24 -12.13 5.89 -0.81
N ARG A 25 -11.77 7.17 -0.69
CA ARG A 25 -10.84 7.84 -1.60
C ARG A 25 -9.46 7.84 -0.97
N VAL A 26 -8.50 7.19 -1.63
CA VAL A 26 -7.10 7.23 -1.22
C VAL A 26 -6.43 8.44 -1.85
N ASP A 27 -5.92 9.35 -1.03
CA ASP A 27 -5.12 10.49 -1.48
C ASP A 27 -3.66 10.03 -1.70
N PRO A 28 -3.16 9.98 -2.95
CA PRO A 28 -1.80 9.56 -3.23
C PRO A 28 -0.76 10.48 -2.57
N ALA A 29 -1.04 11.77 -2.38
CA ALA A 29 -0.10 12.68 -1.75
C ALA A 29 0.14 12.32 -0.28
N GLN A 30 -0.93 11.99 0.45
CA GLN A 30 -0.84 11.57 1.85
C GLN A 30 -0.16 10.20 2.00
N VAL A 31 -0.44 9.27 1.10
CA VAL A 31 0.26 7.97 1.07
C VAL A 31 1.76 8.15 0.84
N LEU A 32 2.16 9.00 -0.11
CA LEU A 32 3.58 9.24 -0.40
C LEU A 32 4.29 10.00 0.72
N ALA A 33 3.59 10.88 1.45
CA ALA A 33 4.15 11.56 2.61
C ALA A 33 4.59 10.58 3.72
N LEU A 34 3.99 9.39 3.81
CA LEU A 34 4.47 8.33 4.74
C LEU A 34 5.92 7.90 4.46
N ALA A 35 6.43 8.07 3.23
CA ALA A 35 7.81 7.74 2.89
C ALA A 35 8.82 8.77 3.40
N GLU A 36 8.39 10.00 3.63
CA GLU A 36 9.22 11.17 3.95
C GLU A 36 9.43 11.37 5.47
N GLU A 37 8.88 10.48 6.30
CA GLU A 37 8.91 10.59 7.75
C GLU A 37 9.89 9.58 8.39
N PRO A 38 10.65 9.96 9.43
CA PRO A 38 11.71 9.14 10.00
C PRO A 38 11.15 8.16 11.04
N TRP A 39 10.22 7.29 10.64
CA TRP A 39 9.50 6.40 11.55
C TRP A 39 10.45 5.57 12.43
N ARG A 40 10.49 5.89 13.72
CA ARG A 40 11.34 5.18 14.70
C ARG A 40 10.66 3.93 15.25
N ASP A 41 9.34 3.96 15.38
CA ASP A 41 8.57 2.85 15.93
C ASP A 41 7.34 2.50 15.09
N ARG A 42 6.91 1.24 15.23
CA ARG A 42 5.75 0.69 14.52
C ARG A 42 4.44 1.38 14.88
N ARG A 43 4.27 1.84 16.13
CA ARG A 43 2.99 2.36 16.62
C ARG A 43 2.69 3.70 15.96
N SER A 44 3.64 4.63 15.95
CA SER A 44 3.46 5.92 15.28
C SER A 44 3.25 5.78 13.78
N PHE A 45 3.95 4.84 13.13
CA PHE A 45 3.70 4.53 11.71
C PHE A 45 2.27 4.01 11.47
N VAL A 46 1.79 3.10 12.32
CA VAL A 46 0.43 2.55 12.24
C VAL A 46 -0.64 3.62 12.44
N GLU A 47 -0.44 4.52 13.40
CA GLU A 47 -1.34 5.66 13.64
C GLU A 47 -1.45 6.55 12.40
N ALA A 48 -0.31 6.89 11.78
CA ALA A 48 -0.28 7.67 10.54
C ALA A 48 -0.91 6.91 9.36
N LEU A 49 -0.62 5.62 9.20
CA LEU A 49 -1.22 4.79 8.15
C LEU A 49 -2.74 4.73 8.28
N GLY A 50 -3.27 4.62 9.50
CA GLY A 50 -4.70 4.62 9.78
C GLY A 50 -5.39 5.95 9.46
N ALA A 51 -4.67 7.07 9.56
CA ALA A 51 -5.18 8.38 9.15
C ALA A 51 -5.25 8.56 7.62
N VAL A 52 -4.42 7.82 6.87
CA VAL A 52 -4.38 7.87 5.40
C VAL A 52 -5.33 6.86 4.75
N LEU A 53 -5.58 5.73 5.40
CA LEU A 53 -6.39 4.62 4.87
C LEU A 53 -7.68 4.43 5.68
N ASP A 54 -8.76 5.05 5.23
CA ASP A 54 -10.06 4.89 5.89
C ASP A 54 -10.53 3.43 5.91
N GLY A 55 -11.06 3.03 7.08
CA GLY A 55 -11.52 1.66 7.31
C GLY A 55 -10.38 0.65 7.47
N LEU A 56 -9.15 1.11 7.80
CA LEU A 56 -8.02 0.22 8.05
C LEU A 56 -8.28 -0.70 9.25
N ALA A 57 -8.35 -2.00 8.95
CA ALA A 57 -8.32 -3.09 9.91
C ALA A 57 -6.98 -3.80 9.79
N LEU A 58 -6.16 -3.71 10.84
CA LEU A 58 -4.86 -4.36 10.88
C LEU A 58 -5.00 -5.86 11.07
N GLU A 59 -4.15 -6.58 10.37
CA GLU A 59 -3.88 -7.99 10.59
C GLU A 59 -2.53 -8.09 11.28
N THR A 60 -2.39 -9.05 12.19
CA THR A 60 -1.12 -9.24 12.90
C THR A 60 -0.34 -10.33 12.19
N PRO A 61 0.59 -10.01 11.26
CA PRO A 61 1.52 -11.01 10.79
C PRO A 61 2.41 -11.39 11.97
N ARG A 62 2.47 -12.69 12.29
CA ARG A 62 3.41 -13.19 13.29
C ARG A 62 4.78 -13.28 12.64
N LEU A 63 5.66 -12.32 12.93
CA LEU A 63 7.10 -12.50 12.70
C LEU A 63 7.57 -13.73 13.48
N PRO A 64 8.44 -14.59 12.92
CA PRO A 64 8.99 -15.71 13.67
C PRO A 64 9.77 -15.20 14.89
N GLU A 65 9.64 -15.89 16.01
CA GLU A 65 10.30 -15.49 17.27
C GLU A 65 11.83 -15.46 17.12
N THR A 66 12.39 -16.29 16.24
CA THR A 66 13.82 -16.39 15.93
C THR A 66 14.43 -15.14 15.30
N VAL A 67 13.59 -14.15 14.92
CA VAL A 67 14.03 -12.90 14.28
C VAL A 67 13.74 -11.70 15.19
N ARG A 68 12.98 -11.91 16.26
CA ARG A 68 12.55 -10.84 17.15
C ARG A 68 13.69 -10.51 18.12
N GLY A 69 14.27 -9.32 18.00
CA GLY A 69 15.24 -8.77 18.96
C GLY A 69 16.63 -8.50 18.39
N ASP A 70 16.97 -9.05 17.23
CA ASP A 70 18.31 -8.86 16.63
C ASP A 70 18.41 -7.61 15.74
N ASP A 71 17.27 -7.14 15.25
CA ASP A 71 17.17 -5.96 14.41
C ASP A 71 16.16 -4.99 15.04
N PRO A 72 16.61 -3.84 15.59
CA PRO A 72 15.74 -2.89 16.27
C PRO A 72 14.74 -2.21 15.32
N PHE A 73 14.98 -2.27 14.00
CA PHE A 73 14.10 -1.69 13.00
C PHE A 73 13.11 -2.69 12.40
N LEU A 74 13.20 -3.98 12.77
CA LEU A 74 12.36 -5.02 12.19
C LEU A 74 10.93 -4.94 12.72
N TRP A 75 10.02 -4.57 11.82
CA TRP A 75 8.59 -4.73 12.02
C TRP A 75 7.85 -4.82 10.69
N SER A 76 6.65 -5.39 10.73
CA SER A 76 5.74 -5.42 9.59
C SER A 76 4.31 -5.12 10.01
N VAL A 77 3.55 -4.60 9.06
CA VAL A 77 2.14 -4.23 9.18
C VAL A 77 1.45 -4.75 7.93
N THR A 78 0.44 -5.59 8.13
CA THR A 78 -0.50 -5.96 7.06
C THR A 78 -1.90 -5.57 7.50
N GLY A 79 -2.78 -5.31 6.55
CA GLY A 79 -4.15 -4.94 6.88
C GLY A 79 -5.04 -4.85 5.67
N ARG A 80 -6.32 -4.61 5.94
CA ARG A 80 -7.38 -4.42 4.95
C ARG A 80 -7.99 -3.05 5.14
N PHE A 81 -8.42 -2.41 4.06
CA PHE A 81 -9.06 -1.09 4.11
C PHE A 81 -10.21 -0.98 3.10
N GLY A 82 -10.94 0.13 3.17
CA GLY A 82 -12.07 0.45 2.28
C GLY A 82 -13.43 0.40 2.98
N ALA A 83 -14.44 0.91 2.29
CA ALA A 83 -15.79 1.03 2.84
C ALA A 83 -16.37 -0.33 3.27
N HIS A 84 -17.13 -0.32 4.36
CA HIS A 84 -17.84 -1.51 4.80
C HIS A 84 -19.05 -1.75 3.90
N MET A 85 -19.19 -2.98 3.40
CA MET A 85 -20.39 -3.40 2.66
C MET A 85 -21.00 -4.63 3.32
N PRO A 86 -22.27 -4.53 3.80
CA PRO A 86 -22.98 -5.67 4.36
C PRO A 86 -23.03 -6.85 3.38
N GLY A 87 -22.83 -8.07 3.89
CA GLY A 87 -22.89 -9.30 3.10
C GLY A 87 -21.64 -9.62 2.27
N LEU A 88 -20.62 -8.75 2.28
CA LEU A 88 -19.35 -8.99 1.60
C LEU A 88 -18.21 -9.14 2.62
N THR A 89 -17.52 -10.28 2.55
CA THR A 89 -16.40 -10.63 3.44
C THR A 89 -15.03 -10.27 2.86
N SER A 90 -14.97 -9.93 1.57
CA SER A 90 -13.73 -9.51 0.90
C SER A 90 -13.34 -8.07 1.24
N SER A 91 -12.04 -7.80 1.33
CA SER A 91 -11.48 -6.46 1.55
C SER A 91 -11.66 -5.56 0.33
N GLY A 92 -11.79 -4.24 0.56
CA GLY A 92 -11.75 -3.25 -0.52
C GLY A 92 -10.34 -3.08 -1.10
N GLY A 93 -9.36 -2.99 -0.21
CA GLY A 93 -7.95 -3.04 -0.50
C GLY A 93 -7.15 -3.71 0.61
N ILE A 94 -5.87 -3.96 0.33
CA ILE A 94 -4.90 -4.59 1.21
C ILE A 94 -3.68 -3.68 1.29
N VAL A 95 -3.11 -3.56 2.47
CA VAL A 95 -1.84 -2.86 2.71
C VAL A 95 -0.84 -3.84 3.32
N GLY A 96 0.41 -3.75 2.87
CA GLY A 96 1.55 -4.40 3.47
C GLY A 96 2.71 -3.43 3.53
N CYS A 97 3.18 -3.11 4.72
CA CYS A 97 4.33 -2.26 4.98
C CYS A 97 5.32 -3.00 5.89
N SER A 98 6.59 -2.75 5.67
CA SER A 98 7.65 -3.36 6.47
C SER A 98 8.81 -2.41 6.63
N ARG A 99 9.47 -2.55 7.78
CA ARG A 99 10.74 -1.92 8.05
C ARG A 99 11.72 -2.97 8.55
N TYR A 100 12.97 -2.86 8.15
CA TYR A 100 14.06 -3.65 8.70
C TYR A 100 15.40 -2.98 8.47
N GLY A 101 16.39 -3.35 9.28
CA GLY A 101 17.74 -2.82 9.26
C GLY A 101 18.76 -3.75 8.63
N ILE A 102 20.03 -3.41 8.84
CA ILE A 102 21.18 -4.10 8.27
C ILE A 102 21.23 -5.58 8.68
N ALA A 103 20.94 -5.91 9.94
CA ALA A 103 20.97 -7.29 10.42
C ALA A 103 19.97 -8.20 9.68
N THR A 104 18.76 -7.71 9.40
CA THR A 104 17.80 -8.47 8.59
C THR A 104 18.23 -8.53 7.12
N ARG A 105 18.77 -7.44 6.56
CA ARG A 105 19.30 -7.41 5.18
C ARG A 105 20.38 -8.48 4.98
N GLU A 106 21.33 -8.57 5.89
CA GLU A 106 22.43 -9.55 5.83
C GLU A 106 21.91 -10.98 5.89
N ARG A 107 20.96 -11.28 6.77
CA ARG A 107 20.30 -12.60 6.83
C ARG A 107 19.58 -12.98 5.53
N LEU A 108 18.90 -12.01 4.91
CA LEU A 108 18.24 -12.20 3.63
C LEU A 108 19.25 -12.44 2.49
N ALA A 109 20.47 -11.91 2.60
CA ALA A 109 21.53 -12.08 1.61
C ALA A 109 22.34 -13.38 1.79
N GLU A 110 22.56 -13.81 3.03
CA GLU A 110 23.40 -14.97 3.38
C GLU A 110 22.76 -16.32 3.05
N ARG A 111 21.44 -16.38 2.94
CA ARG A 111 20.70 -17.65 2.85
C ARG A 111 19.77 -17.67 1.64
N GLY A 112 19.73 -18.81 0.96
CA GLY A 112 18.81 -19.01 -0.15
C GLY A 112 17.35 -18.91 0.30
N LEU A 113 16.47 -18.40 -0.57
CA LEU A 113 15.02 -18.24 -0.33
C LEU A 113 14.30 -19.58 0.01
N SER A 114 14.98 -20.72 -0.16
CA SER A 114 14.51 -22.05 0.23
C SER A 114 14.69 -22.36 1.72
N ASP A 115 15.45 -21.57 2.48
CA ASP A 115 15.54 -21.73 3.94
C ASP A 115 14.23 -21.26 4.59
N PRO A 116 13.51 -22.13 5.35
CA PRO A 116 12.24 -21.78 5.98
C PRO A 116 12.30 -20.56 6.91
N SER A 117 13.43 -20.35 7.58
CA SER A 117 13.62 -19.19 8.47
C SER A 117 13.70 -17.87 7.70
N VAL A 118 14.27 -17.91 6.50
CA VAL A 118 14.40 -16.77 5.58
C VAL A 118 13.09 -16.55 4.84
N PHE A 119 12.39 -17.62 4.45
CA PHE A 119 11.09 -17.55 3.79
C PHE A 119 10.07 -16.79 4.64
N ALA A 120 10.03 -17.05 5.95
CA ALA A 120 9.12 -16.36 6.84
C ALA A 120 9.48 -14.87 7.03
N ILE A 121 10.78 -14.53 7.08
CA ILE A 121 11.25 -13.13 7.09
C ILE A 121 10.86 -12.46 5.78
N PHE A 122 11.19 -13.07 4.65
CA PHE A 122 10.89 -12.56 3.31
C PHE A 122 9.40 -12.29 3.12
N GLY A 123 8.53 -13.20 3.55
CA GLY A 123 7.08 -13.02 3.52
C GLY A 123 6.61 -11.84 4.38
N ALA A 124 7.22 -11.63 5.55
CA ALA A 124 6.85 -10.55 6.45
C ALA A 124 7.43 -9.19 6.04
N THR A 125 8.64 -9.16 5.46
CA THR A 125 9.34 -7.93 5.09
C THR A 125 9.11 -7.53 3.65
N GLN A 126 8.57 -8.41 2.81
CA GLN A 126 8.43 -8.17 1.37
C GLN A 126 9.72 -7.59 0.76
N ALA A 127 10.86 -8.18 1.16
CA ALA A 127 12.17 -7.74 0.69
C ALA A 127 12.21 -7.76 -0.84
N ALA A 128 12.68 -6.67 -1.43
CA ALA A 128 12.85 -6.59 -2.87
C ALA A 128 14.19 -7.23 -3.26
N PRO A 129 14.27 -7.94 -4.40
CA PRO A 129 15.51 -8.59 -4.83
C PRO A 129 16.70 -7.64 -5.01
N ASP A 130 16.44 -6.38 -5.30
CA ASP A 130 17.42 -5.31 -5.53
C ASP A 130 17.78 -4.54 -4.25
N ASP A 131 17.26 -4.93 -3.08
CA ASP A 131 17.45 -4.16 -1.85
C ASP A 131 18.91 -4.06 -1.41
N ALA A 132 19.75 -5.06 -1.69
CA ALA A 132 21.18 -5.01 -1.37
C ALA A 132 21.95 -4.04 -2.28
N GLU A 133 21.57 -3.96 -3.56
CA GLU A 133 22.20 -3.09 -4.56
C GLU A 133 21.85 -1.62 -4.31
N LEU A 134 20.60 -1.35 -3.93
CA LEU A 134 20.05 -0.01 -3.77
C LEU A 134 20.14 0.53 -2.34
N TRP A 135 20.72 -0.23 -1.40
CA TRP A 135 20.88 0.21 -0.02
C TRP A 135 21.93 1.33 0.06
N PRO A 136 21.57 2.56 0.50
CA PRO A 136 22.54 3.65 0.64
C PRO A 136 23.63 3.29 1.65
N GLU A 137 24.86 3.74 1.42
CA GLU A 137 25.99 3.44 2.32
C GLU A 137 25.71 3.84 3.77
N SER A 138 25.04 4.98 3.98
CA SER A 138 24.65 5.50 5.29
C SER A 138 23.29 4.98 5.79
N GLY A 139 22.65 4.09 5.05
CA GLY A 139 21.33 3.55 5.36
C GLY A 139 21.37 2.59 6.55
N VAL A 140 20.59 2.89 7.59
CA VAL A 140 20.47 2.03 8.78
C VAL A 140 19.22 1.16 8.75
N ALA A 141 18.18 1.59 8.03
CA ALA A 141 16.95 0.84 7.84
C ALA A 141 16.22 1.18 6.54
N ARG A 142 15.52 0.21 5.98
CA ARG A 142 14.61 0.38 4.85
C ARG A 142 13.17 0.34 5.33
N LEU A 143 12.33 1.23 4.81
CA LEU A 143 10.87 1.18 4.87
C LEU A 143 10.33 0.95 3.46
N ALA A 144 9.43 -0.01 3.30
CA ALA A 144 8.70 -0.19 2.05
C ALA A 144 7.22 -0.47 2.30
N CYS A 145 6.38 0.08 1.44
CA CYS A 145 4.94 -0.13 1.48
C CYS A 145 4.39 -0.54 0.12
N VAL A 146 3.37 -1.37 0.17
CA VAL A 146 2.53 -1.78 -0.95
C VAL A 146 1.08 -1.67 -0.53
N ILE A 147 0.31 -0.83 -1.21
CA ILE A 147 -1.12 -0.62 -0.98
C ILE A 147 -1.83 -0.96 -2.29
N THR A 148 -2.69 -1.99 -2.27
CA THR A 148 -3.31 -2.55 -3.47
C THR A 148 -4.82 -2.69 -3.28
N TRP A 149 -5.61 -2.33 -4.29
CA TRP A 149 -7.07 -2.48 -4.28
C TRP A 149 -7.64 -2.78 -5.65
N ASN A 150 -8.82 -3.40 -5.68
CA ASN A 150 -9.52 -3.72 -6.92
C ASN A 150 -11.06 -3.64 -6.81
N ASP A 151 -11.63 -3.60 -5.61
CA ASP A 151 -13.07 -3.43 -5.44
C ASP A 151 -13.46 -1.94 -5.48
N ARG A 152 -13.81 -1.46 -6.67
CA ARG A 152 -14.21 -0.06 -6.93
C ARG A 152 -15.44 0.39 -6.13
N ARG A 153 -16.22 -0.56 -5.60
CA ARG A 153 -17.39 -0.28 -4.74
C ARG A 153 -16.96 0.07 -3.31
N ARG A 154 -15.74 -0.27 -2.90
CA ARG A 154 -15.21 0.00 -1.54
C ARG A 154 -14.09 1.02 -1.51
N VAL A 155 -13.29 1.07 -2.58
CA VAL A 155 -12.17 2.01 -2.73
C VAL A 155 -12.24 2.61 -4.12
N ALA A 156 -12.30 3.93 -4.19
CA ALA A 156 -12.36 4.65 -5.45
C ALA A 156 -11.12 4.38 -6.32
N THR A 157 -11.32 4.35 -7.64
CA THR A 157 -10.19 4.28 -8.58
C THR A 157 -9.47 5.62 -8.60
N LEU A 158 -8.15 5.61 -8.51
CA LEU A 158 -7.33 6.80 -8.60
C LEU A 158 -6.97 7.07 -10.08
N ALA A 159 -7.40 8.22 -10.58
CA ALA A 159 -7.12 8.67 -11.95
C ALA A 159 -5.64 9.04 -12.15
N GLU A 160 -5.16 9.05 -13.40
CA GLU A 160 -3.75 9.34 -13.70
C GLU A 160 -3.35 10.76 -13.28
N ALA A 161 -4.18 11.77 -13.56
CA ALA A 161 -3.85 13.17 -13.28
C ALA A 161 -3.52 13.45 -11.79
N PRO A 162 -4.36 13.09 -10.80
CA PRO A 162 -4.00 13.26 -9.38
C PRO A 162 -2.82 12.38 -8.95
N ALA A 163 -2.68 11.17 -9.50
CA ALA A 163 -1.52 10.31 -9.21
C ALA A 163 -0.21 10.93 -9.68
N ARG A 164 -0.21 11.48 -10.90
CA ARG A 164 0.92 12.20 -11.50
C ARG A 164 1.27 13.44 -10.69
N ALA A 165 0.30 14.28 -10.37
CA ALA A 165 0.53 15.50 -9.60
C ALA A 165 1.16 15.20 -8.23
N ALA A 166 0.71 14.13 -7.55
CA ALA A 166 1.28 13.73 -6.26
C ALA A 166 2.75 13.29 -6.35
N LEU A 167 3.14 12.63 -7.45
CA LEU A 167 4.53 12.26 -7.72
C LEU A 167 5.37 13.46 -8.14
N GLU A 168 4.89 14.30 -9.07
CA GLU A 168 5.60 15.49 -9.55
C GLU A 168 5.87 16.51 -8.43
N ALA A 169 5.05 16.51 -7.38
CA ALA A 169 5.26 17.35 -6.20
C ALA A 169 6.41 16.88 -5.28
N ARG A 170 6.92 15.64 -5.45
CA ARG A 170 7.84 14.99 -4.49
C ARG A 170 9.10 14.40 -5.12
N PHE A 171 9.08 14.16 -6.42
CA PHE A 171 10.14 13.47 -7.15
C PHE A 171 10.66 14.33 -8.29
N ASP A 172 11.98 14.41 -8.43
CA ASP A 172 12.66 15.14 -9.50
C ASP A 172 12.27 14.63 -10.89
N THR A 173 12.04 13.32 -11.01
CA THR A 173 11.69 12.68 -12.28
C THR A 173 10.47 11.79 -12.13
N VAL A 174 9.52 11.95 -13.06
CA VAL A 174 8.32 11.11 -13.16
C VAL A 174 8.21 10.53 -14.56
N THR A 175 8.29 9.21 -14.65
CA THR A 175 8.16 8.49 -15.94
C THR A 175 6.81 7.77 -16.02
N ARG A 176 6.18 7.85 -17.19
CA ARG A 176 4.95 7.09 -17.51
C ARG A 176 5.30 5.90 -18.38
N ARG A 177 4.73 4.74 -18.06
CA ARG A 177 4.77 3.52 -18.88
C ARG A 177 3.34 3.01 -19.11
N GLY A 178 3.08 2.50 -20.32
CA GLY A 178 1.85 1.82 -20.71
C GLY A 178 2.14 0.43 -21.29
N ASP A 179 1.14 -0.12 -22.00
CA ASP A 179 1.22 -1.49 -22.53
C ASP A 179 2.34 -1.63 -23.57
N ARG A 180 2.54 -0.64 -24.44
CA ARG A 180 3.62 -0.67 -25.44
C ARG A 180 5.01 -0.76 -24.80
N GLU A 181 5.29 0.08 -23.79
CA GLU A 181 6.60 0.13 -23.15
C GLU A 181 6.91 -1.13 -22.33
N VAL A 182 5.88 -1.84 -21.86
CA VAL A 182 6.03 -3.02 -21.00
C VAL A 182 5.92 -4.33 -21.75
N LEU A 183 5.12 -4.38 -22.81
CA LEU A 183 4.82 -5.61 -23.55
C LEU A 183 5.61 -5.73 -24.86
N GLY A 184 6.20 -4.65 -25.38
CA GLY A 184 7.01 -4.65 -26.59
C GLY A 184 6.27 -4.16 -27.83
N GLU A 185 6.85 -4.39 -29.02
CA GLU A 185 6.29 -3.92 -30.29
C GLU A 185 4.98 -4.62 -30.68
N ASP A 186 4.83 -5.89 -30.27
CA ASP A 186 3.66 -6.75 -30.47
C ASP A 186 2.58 -6.58 -29.40
N TRP A 187 2.62 -5.50 -28.61
CA TRP A 187 1.69 -5.29 -27.48
C TRP A 187 0.21 -5.34 -27.87
N GLN A 188 -0.13 -5.03 -29.12
CA GLN A 188 -1.51 -5.06 -29.64
C GLN A 188 -2.07 -6.49 -29.75
N ASP A 189 -1.21 -7.48 -29.95
CA ASP A 189 -1.60 -8.90 -30.05
C ASP A 189 -1.66 -9.60 -28.69
N ARG A 190 -1.33 -8.88 -27.61
CA ARG A 190 -1.23 -9.41 -26.25
C ARG A 190 -2.36 -8.87 -25.37
N PRO A 191 -2.84 -9.64 -24.38
CA PRO A 191 -3.80 -9.12 -23.40
C PRO A 191 -3.25 -7.86 -22.71
N PRO A 192 -4.01 -6.76 -22.66
CA PRO A 192 -3.53 -5.50 -22.10
C PRO A 192 -3.27 -5.65 -20.60
N ARG A 193 -2.12 -5.16 -20.13
CA ARG A 193 -1.78 -5.13 -18.70
C ARG A 193 -2.42 -3.94 -18.02
N PHE A 194 -2.44 -2.79 -18.68
CA PHE A 194 -2.97 -1.55 -18.16
C PHE A 194 -4.38 -1.27 -18.68
N GLY A 195 -4.64 -1.53 -19.96
CA GLY A 195 -5.91 -1.20 -20.59
C GLY A 195 -6.01 0.31 -20.88
N GLU A 196 -7.12 0.73 -21.49
CA GLU A 196 -7.27 2.09 -22.05
C GLU A 196 -7.03 3.21 -21.03
N GLU A 197 -7.53 3.05 -19.81
CA GLU A 197 -7.37 4.03 -18.73
C GLU A 197 -6.28 3.66 -17.71
N GLY A 198 -5.52 2.60 -17.98
CA GLY A 198 -4.46 2.13 -17.10
C GLY A 198 -3.16 2.89 -17.31
N TYR A 199 -2.33 2.88 -16.28
CA TYR A 199 -1.05 3.58 -16.29
C TYR A 199 -0.08 2.96 -15.30
N GLN A 200 1.20 3.22 -15.52
CA GLN A 200 2.24 3.09 -14.51
C GLN A 200 3.05 4.39 -14.48
N LEU A 201 3.08 5.02 -13.31
CA LEU A 201 3.90 6.20 -13.03
C LEU A 201 4.99 5.80 -12.04
N ILE A 202 6.22 6.23 -12.31
CA ILE A 202 7.39 5.95 -11.47
C ILE A 202 8.07 7.27 -11.16
N GLY A 203 8.07 7.65 -9.88
CA GLY A 203 8.84 8.77 -9.34
C GLY A 203 10.21 8.32 -8.84
N ARG A 204 11.26 9.09 -9.15
CA ARG A 204 12.63 8.92 -8.65
C ARG A 204 13.28 10.25 -8.34
N GLY A 205 14.29 10.22 -7.47
CA GLY A 205 14.89 11.45 -6.92
C GLY A 205 13.91 12.08 -5.94
N GLY A 206 13.47 11.31 -4.94
CA GLY A 206 12.65 11.84 -3.87
C GLY A 206 13.52 12.61 -2.86
N VAL A 207 12.90 13.02 -1.74
CA VAL A 207 13.61 13.68 -0.63
C VAL A 207 14.87 12.89 -0.25
N SER A 208 16.02 13.57 -0.21
CA SER A 208 17.29 13.04 0.29
C SER A 208 17.95 14.08 1.19
N ASN A 209 18.14 13.75 2.45
CA ASN A 209 18.79 14.59 3.46
C ASN A 209 19.62 13.71 4.42
N SER A 210 20.11 14.25 5.53
CA SER A 210 20.94 13.47 6.48
C SER A 210 20.18 12.38 7.24
N VAL A 211 18.85 12.38 7.22
CA VAL A 211 17.97 11.52 8.02
C VAL A 211 17.24 10.50 7.13
N ILE A 212 16.80 10.89 5.94
CA ILE A 212 15.94 10.08 5.07
C ILE A 212 16.39 10.19 3.62
N GLU A 213 16.26 9.08 2.90
CA GLU A 213 16.29 9.03 1.44
C GLU A 213 15.06 8.29 0.91
N VAL A 214 14.23 8.96 0.10
CA VAL A 214 13.11 8.34 -0.61
C VAL A 214 13.60 7.92 -2.01
N GLU A 215 13.89 6.64 -2.17
CA GLU A 215 14.49 6.10 -3.39
C GLU A 215 13.51 6.17 -4.57
N SER A 216 12.31 5.61 -4.41
CA SER A 216 11.31 5.62 -5.46
C SER A 216 9.89 5.47 -4.94
N ALA A 217 8.95 5.92 -5.76
CA ALA A 217 7.55 5.56 -5.65
C ALA A 217 6.96 5.13 -6.99
N ARG A 218 5.97 4.24 -6.94
CA ARG A 218 5.25 3.76 -8.12
C ARG A 218 3.76 3.80 -7.84
N ILE A 219 3.01 4.42 -8.75
CA ILE A 219 1.55 4.35 -8.77
C ILE A 219 1.15 3.66 -10.07
N GLU A 220 0.42 2.56 -9.98
CA GLU A 220 -0.04 1.84 -11.16
C GLU A 220 -1.52 1.49 -11.09
N ARG A 221 -2.21 1.64 -12.22
CA ARG A 221 -3.56 1.15 -12.45
C ARG A 221 -3.50 0.14 -13.58
N ARG A 222 -3.67 -1.13 -13.23
CA ARG A 222 -3.80 -2.25 -14.17
C ARG A 222 -5.27 -2.56 -14.44
N VAL A 223 -5.53 -3.44 -15.41
CA VAL A 223 -6.90 -3.90 -15.72
C VAL A 223 -7.58 -4.47 -14.46
N ALA A 224 -6.86 -5.25 -13.66
CA ALA A 224 -7.42 -6.02 -12.55
C ALA A 224 -7.22 -5.40 -11.15
N HIS A 225 -6.33 -4.43 -10.99
CA HIS A 225 -6.03 -3.82 -9.69
C HIS A 225 -5.33 -2.48 -9.83
N GLN A 226 -5.32 -1.73 -8.74
CA GLN A 226 -4.57 -0.51 -8.58
C GLN A 226 -3.63 -0.65 -7.38
N GLN A 227 -2.48 0.02 -7.45
CA GLN A 227 -1.45 -0.10 -6.44
C GLN A 227 -0.63 1.19 -6.30
N ILE A 228 -0.28 1.53 -5.05
CA ILE A 228 0.78 2.49 -4.70
C ILE A 228 1.89 1.74 -4.00
N ARG A 229 3.14 2.04 -4.36
CA ARG A 229 4.34 1.52 -3.71
C ARG A 229 5.32 2.66 -3.45
N PHE A 230 6.07 2.54 -2.37
CA PHE A 230 7.26 3.36 -2.17
C PHE A 230 8.32 2.58 -1.41
N ARG A 231 9.57 3.05 -1.54
CA ARG A 231 10.71 2.60 -0.76
C ARG A 231 11.48 3.82 -0.28
N ALA A 232 11.81 3.82 1.01
CA ALA A 232 12.60 4.85 1.66
C ALA A 232 13.61 4.23 2.61
N TYR A 233 14.67 4.96 2.91
CA TYR A 233 15.73 4.57 3.81
C TYR A 233 15.86 5.61 4.93
N LEU A 234 16.02 5.11 6.15
CA LEU A 234 16.53 5.92 7.27
C LEU A 234 18.05 5.90 7.21
N LEU A 235 18.66 7.06 7.33
CA LEU A 235 20.10 7.26 7.30
C LEU A 235 20.66 7.55 8.71
N ASN A 236 21.96 7.32 8.87
CA ASN A 236 22.65 7.45 10.16
C ASN A 236 22.64 8.88 10.75
N GLY A 237 22.41 9.93 9.95
CA GLY A 237 22.33 11.31 10.46
C GLY A 237 21.02 11.63 11.19
N GLY A 238 20.13 10.64 11.38
CA GLY A 238 18.92 10.70 12.19
C GLY A 238 18.97 9.97 13.53
N MET A 239 20.11 9.35 13.85
CA MET A 239 20.37 8.57 15.07
C MET A 239 21.14 9.39 16.11
#